data_AF-A0A244CSL5-F1
#
_entry.id   AF-A0A244CSL5-F1
#
_cell.length_a   1.000
_cell.length_b   1.000
_cell.length_c   1.000
_cell.angle_alpha   90.00
_cell.angle_beta   90.00
_cell.angle_gamma   90.00
#
_symmetry.space_group_name_H-M   'P 1'
#
loop_
_entity.id
_entity.type
_entity.pdbx_description
1 polymer ?
#
loop_
_entity_poly.entity_id
_entity_poly.type
_entity_poly.pdbx_seq_one_letter_code
_entity_poly.pdbx_strand_id
1 'polypeptide(L)'
;MGSASITRFIVLIIVIQSLISGCASQKDLASERHRATVEKFKALSEYSESLITQQGIYVVGNIQHAVSDSGVSYTLKDIRLSHQENEYSFNLLTPSFYGKYSCSDVCVLINQYDIATDNQGMTILERFFTENEHELYAFYSDFYLLNKNLELMTDKNRYFVFSYLRHLTQNENTFSSIENFSLWFKRETSLDAFTEYLSKVELISSQDIASFHVDFIEPSLLTSNNSDEVGLTVVSESLDEVLVSKVDEEQLTFKQYKTTDELLVGQSQLNRLEPEIAQYSDIEEAWLVLNTYPKHESIHFDIPATTMDEQLIAELSFHKDSIKSKVDLSANDVSQSTSIETLSYDMTVCTSQENYIGKVVSVEKGDVIIDLIGQAQYEDLEGLRNYPSGILTRLKQEVMIIQLNGEKIFPISDVTPCKIKGV
;
A
#
# COMPACT_ATOMS: atom_id res chain seq x y z
N MET A 1 2.03 21.91 -66.95
CA MET A 1 2.83 21.73 -65.72
C MET A 1 1.86 21.76 -64.54
N GLY A 2 1.50 20.68 -63.86
CA GLY A 2 1.80 19.26 -64.04
C GLY A 2 1.12 18.51 -62.89
N SER A 3 -0.12 18.04 -63.09
CA SER A 3 -0.89 17.33 -62.06
C SER A 3 -0.16 16.08 -61.54
N ALA A 4 0.75 15.52 -62.34
CA ALA A 4 1.64 14.42 -61.96
C ALA A 4 2.59 14.74 -60.78
N SER A 5 2.89 16.02 -60.50
CA SER A 5 3.74 16.41 -59.39
C SER A 5 3.03 16.36 -58.04
N ILE A 6 1.71 16.62 -58.03
CA ILE A 6 0.91 16.66 -56.79
C ILE A 6 0.65 15.23 -56.31
N THR A 7 0.36 14.29 -57.22
CA THR A 7 0.10 12.88 -56.87
C THR A 7 1.33 12.22 -56.22
N ARG A 8 2.55 12.53 -56.68
CA ARG A 8 3.78 12.01 -56.08
C ARG A 8 4.02 12.54 -54.66
N PHE A 9 3.64 13.79 -54.40
CA PHE A 9 3.79 14.40 -53.08
C PHE A 9 2.80 13.80 -52.06
N ILE A 10 1.56 13.53 -52.49
CA ILE A 10 0.54 12.90 -51.63
C ILE A 10 0.95 11.45 -51.27
N VAL A 11 1.44 10.67 -52.23
CA VAL A 11 1.91 9.29 -51.95
C VAL A 11 3.10 9.31 -50.98
N LEU A 12 4.02 10.26 -51.13
CA LEU A 12 5.16 10.41 -50.22
C LEU A 12 4.69 10.75 -48.79
N ILE A 13 3.72 11.65 -48.64
CA ILE A 13 3.15 12.01 -47.33
C ILE A 13 2.46 10.80 -46.68
N ILE A 14 1.69 10.01 -47.43
CA ILE A 14 1.02 8.81 -46.90
C ILE A 14 2.05 7.75 -46.47
N VAL A 15 3.12 7.55 -47.24
CA VAL A 15 4.21 6.62 -46.88
C VAL A 15 4.96 7.11 -45.64
N ILE A 16 5.22 8.42 -45.52
CA ILE A 16 5.87 9.00 -44.34
C ILE A 16 4.96 8.87 -43.11
N GLN A 17 3.65 9.13 -43.24
CA GLN A 17 2.71 9.00 -42.13
C GLN A 17 2.56 7.53 -41.67
N SER A 18 2.58 6.57 -42.58
CA SER A 18 2.52 5.14 -42.24
C SER A 18 3.82 4.60 -41.62
N LEU A 19 4.97 5.22 -41.88
CA LEU A 19 6.23 4.89 -41.21
C LEU A 19 6.32 5.50 -39.80
N ILE A 20 5.67 6.63 -39.53
CA ILE A 20 5.72 7.30 -38.22
C ILE A 20 4.74 6.66 -37.22
N SER A 21 3.59 6.15 -37.67
CA SER A 21 2.59 5.52 -36.77
C SER A 21 3.01 4.15 -36.21
N GLY A 22 4.00 3.49 -36.79
CA GLY A 22 4.48 2.18 -36.32
C GLY A 22 5.35 2.18 -35.07
N CYS A 23 5.97 3.31 -34.69
CA CYS A 23 6.90 3.37 -33.54
C CYS A 23 6.23 3.74 -32.20
N ALA A 24 5.02 4.32 -32.21
CA ALA A 24 4.32 4.68 -30.97
C ALA A 24 3.68 3.45 -30.29
N SER A 25 3.28 2.44 -31.05
CA SER A 25 2.44 1.33 -30.53
C SER A 25 3.12 0.44 -29.50
N GLN A 26 4.43 0.18 -29.61
CA GLN A 26 5.11 -0.76 -28.71
C GLN A 26 5.33 -0.18 -27.31
N LYS A 27 5.57 1.13 -27.21
CA LYS A 27 5.74 1.79 -25.91
C LYS A 27 4.42 1.82 -25.15
N ASP A 28 3.34 2.17 -25.83
CA ASP A 28 2.01 2.24 -25.23
C ASP A 28 1.54 0.84 -24.79
N LEU A 29 1.74 -0.17 -25.64
CA LEU A 29 1.43 -1.56 -25.30
C LEU A 29 2.21 -2.06 -24.08
N ALA A 30 3.50 -1.74 -24.00
CA ALA A 30 4.34 -2.09 -22.85
C ALA A 30 3.88 -1.41 -21.55
N SER A 31 3.53 -0.13 -21.65
CA SER A 31 3.00 0.63 -20.52
C SER A 31 1.67 0.06 -20.04
N GLU A 32 0.79 -0.32 -20.96
CA GLU A 32 -0.50 -0.94 -20.65
C GLU A 32 -0.34 -2.29 -19.97
N ARG A 33 0.55 -3.15 -20.49
CA ARG A 33 0.86 -4.46 -19.89
C ARG A 33 1.47 -4.31 -18.50
N HIS A 34 2.45 -3.42 -18.34
CA HIS A 34 3.03 -3.13 -17.04
C HIS A 34 1.96 -2.70 -16.03
N ARG A 35 1.08 -1.77 -16.43
CA ARG A 35 -0.04 -1.33 -15.59
C ARG A 35 -0.94 -2.51 -15.20
N ALA A 36 -1.33 -3.34 -16.16
CA ALA A 36 -2.15 -4.52 -15.90
C ALA A 36 -1.47 -5.51 -14.92
N THR A 37 -0.15 -5.72 -15.03
CA THR A 37 0.60 -6.52 -14.05
C THR A 37 0.55 -5.92 -12.65
N VAL A 38 0.73 -4.60 -12.52
CA VAL A 38 0.67 -3.95 -11.21
C VAL A 38 -0.74 -4.03 -10.61
N GLU A 39 -1.78 -3.87 -11.44
CA GLU A 39 -3.18 -4.04 -11.03
C GLU A 39 -3.47 -5.48 -10.56
N LYS A 40 -2.91 -6.50 -11.23
CA LYS A 40 -3.01 -7.90 -10.78
C LYS A 40 -2.38 -8.10 -9.39
N PHE A 41 -1.17 -7.59 -9.17
CA PHE A 41 -0.53 -7.62 -7.85
C PHE A 41 -1.38 -6.93 -6.78
N LYS A 42 -1.93 -5.76 -7.11
CA LYS A 42 -2.78 -5.00 -6.20
C LYS A 42 -4.05 -5.78 -5.84
N ALA A 43 -4.76 -6.32 -6.84
CA ALA A 43 -5.96 -7.12 -6.63
C ALA A 43 -5.69 -8.36 -5.77
N LEU A 44 -4.57 -9.04 -6.00
CA LEU A 44 -4.13 -10.16 -5.16
C LEU A 44 -3.85 -9.74 -3.71
N SER A 45 -3.18 -8.60 -3.52
CA SER A 45 -2.89 -8.07 -2.19
C SER A 45 -4.16 -7.66 -1.44
N GLU A 46 -5.13 -7.05 -2.13
CA GLU A 46 -6.43 -6.68 -1.58
C GLU A 46 -7.25 -7.93 -1.21
N TYR A 47 -7.25 -8.96 -2.06
CA TYR A 47 -7.89 -10.25 -1.79
C TYR A 47 -7.37 -10.90 -0.49
N SER A 48 -6.10 -10.70 -0.17
CA SER A 48 -5.52 -11.29 1.04
C SER A 48 -5.96 -10.63 2.35
N GLU A 49 -6.65 -9.49 2.34
CA GLU A 49 -7.24 -8.80 3.51
C GLU A 49 -6.33 -8.69 4.76
N SER A 50 -5.01 -8.57 4.56
CA SER A 50 -4.03 -8.82 5.62
C SER A 50 -4.15 -7.90 6.85
N LEU A 51 -4.31 -8.51 8.04
CA LEU A 51 -4.32 -7.79 9.32
C LEU A 51 -2.92 -7.36 9.80
N ILE A 52 -1.84 -7.98 9.30
CA ILE A 52 -0.50 -7.67 9.78
C ILE A 52 0.03 -6.31 9.32
N THR A 53 -0.46 -5.82 8.17
CA THR A 53 -0.05 -4.51 7.63
C THR A 53 -0.54 -3.37 8.51
N GLN A 54 -1.71 -3.53 9.14
CA GLN A 54 -2.27 -2.58 10.11
C GLN A 54 -1.39 -2.46 11.38
N GLN A 55 -0.53 -3.45 11.62
CA GLN A 55 0.42 -3.48 12.73
C GLN A 55 1.80 -2.92 12.34
N GLY A 56 1.97 -2.33 11.16
CA GLY A 56 3.26 -1.81 10.70
C GLY A 56 4.30 -2.93 10.47
N ILE A 57 3.82 -4.12 10.10
CA ILE A 57 4.64 -5.27 9.74
C ILE A 57 4.36 -5.62 8.28
N TYR A 58 5.43 -5.80 7.52
CA TYR A 58 5.45 -6.07 6.10
C TYR A 58 5.94 -7.49 5.85
N VAL A 59 5.43 -8.13 4.80
CA VAL A 59 6.03 -9.34 4.25
C VAL A 59 6.83 -8.90 3.04
N VAL A 60 8.14 -8.73 3.22
CA VAL A 60 9.00 -8.22 2.15
C VAL A 60 9.68 -9.38 1.44
N GLY A 61 9.88 -9.24 0.14
CA GLY A 61 10.69 -10.14 -0.67
C GLY A 61 11.50 -9.38 -1.72
N ASN A 62 12.57 -10.01 -2.21
CA ASN A 62 13.48 -9.47 -3.21
C ASN A 62 13.30 -10.20 -4.53
N ILE A 63 13.17 -9.47 -5.63
CA ILE A 63 13.25 -10.09 -6.97
C ILE A 63 14.72 -10.30 -7.29
N GLN A 64 15.13 -11.54 -7.54
CA GLN A 64 16.46 -11.87 -8.02
C GLN A 64 16.36 -12.45 -9.42
N HIS A 65 17.34 -12.16 -10.26
CA HIS A 65 17.42 -12.74 -11.59
C HIS A 65 18.63 -13.68 -11.71
N ALA A 66 18.48 -14.71 -12.53
CA ALA A 66 19.56 -15.62 -12.89
C ALA A 66 19.69 -15.65 -14.41
N VAL A 67 20.93 -15.54 -14.91
CA VAL A 67 21.23 -15.65 -16.33
C VAL A 67 21.70 -17.07 -16.62
N SER A 68 21.05 -17.75 -17.55
CA SER A 68 21.44 -19.09 -18.03
C SER A 68 21.46 -19.14 -19.55
N ASP A 69 21.90 -20.28 -20.10
CA ASP A 69 21.88 -20.52 -21.55
C ASP A 69 20.46 -20.46 -22.15
N SER A 70 19.42 -20.66 -21.33
CA SER A 70 18.01 -20.61 -21.73
C SER A 70 17.36 -19.23 -21.60
N GLY A 71 18.11 -18.22 -21.12
CA GLY A 71 17.62 -16.85 -20.93
C GLY A 71 17.76 -16.36 -19.49
N VAL A 72 17.02 -15.31 -19.16
CA VAL A 72 16.99 -14.71 -17.82
C VAL A 72 15.70 -15.12 -17.13
N SER A 73 15.82 -15.74 -15.95
CA SER A 73 14.68 -16.07 -15.08
C SER A 73 14.66 -15.18 -13.85
N TYR A 74 13.47 -14.89 -13.33
CA TYR A 74 13.25 -14.06 -12.16
C TYR A 74 12.56 -14.87 -11.06
N THR A 75 13.10 -14.78 -9.85
CA THR A 75 12.63 -15.54 -8.68
C THR A 75 12.49 -14.62 -7.47
N LEU A 76 11.53 -14.92 -6.61
CA LEU A 76 11.36 -14.23 -5.34
C LEU A 76 12.21 -14.88 -4.25
N LYS A 77 13.12 -14.13 -3.62
CA LYS A 77 13.98 -14.59 -2.54
C LYS A 77 14.00 -13.63 -1.36
N ASP A 78 14.72 -14.00 -0.32
CA ASP A 78 14.91 -13.23 0.91
C ASP A 78 13.58 -12.80 1.56
N ILE A 79 12.57 -13.66 1.44
CA ILE A 79 11.22 -13.39 1.95
C ILE A 79 11.29 -13.38 3.46
N ARG A 80 10.75 -12.35 4.11
CA ARG A 80 10.79 -12.20 5.57
C ARG A 80 9.71 -11.25 6.08
N LEU A 81 9.47 -11.29 7.39
CA LEU A 81 8.78 -10.19 8.07
C LEU A 81 9.74 -9.00 8.26
N SER A 82 9.24 -7.78 8.10
CA SER A 82 10.02 -6.56 8.33
C SER A 82 9.16 -5.39 8.78
N HIS A 83 9.78 -4.35 9.33
CA HIS A 83 9.13 -3.07 9.62
C HIS A 83 9.35 -2.02 8.52
N GLN A 84 10.18 -2.34 7.52
CA GLN A 84 10.52 -1.42 6.45
C GLN A 84 10.78 -2.15 5.15
N GLU A 85 10.53 -1.45 4.05
CA GLU A 85 11.02 -1.82 2.73
C GLU A 85 12.33 -1.07 2.43
N ASN A 86 13.12 -1.58 1.49
CA ASN A 86 14.24 -0.86 0.92
C ASN A 86 14.14 -0.83 -0.62
N GLU A 87 15.19 -0.40 -1.31
CA GLU A 87 15.20 -0.33 -2.79
C GLU A 87 15.28 -1.70 -3.48
N TYR A 88 15.59 -2.77 -2.75
CA TYR A 88 15.73 -4.14 -3.26
C TYR A 88 14.57 -5.06 -2.85
N SER A 89 13.78 -4.64 -1.87
CA SER A 89 12.67 -5.40 -1.32
C SER A 89 11.34 -4.66 -1.53
N PHE A 90 10.26 -5.38 -1.73
CA PHE A 90 8.91 -4.82 -1.81
C PHE A 90 7.96 -5.60 -0.89
N ASN A 91 6.97 -4.93 -0.29
CA ASN A 91 5.97 -5.60 0.52
C ASN A 91 5.00 -6.35 -0.39
N LEU A 92 4.95 -7.68 -0.25
CA LEU A 92 4.02 -8.53 -0.97
C LEU A 92 2.57 -8.18 -0.64
N LEU A 93 2.27 -7.66 0.55
CA LEU A 93 0.89 -7.38 0.96
C LEU A 93 0.41 -5.96 0.64
N THR A 94 1.32 -5.05 0.29
CA THR A 94 1.00 -3.70 -0.21
C THR A 94 2.03 -3.31 -1.27
N PRO A 95 2.04 -3.97 -2.43
CA PRO A 95 3.15 -3.89 -3.36
C PRO A 95 3.32 -2.48 -3.94
N SER A 96 4.56 -1.99 -3.86
CA SER A 96 5.02 -0.79 -4.54
C SER A 96 6.32 -1.09 -5.29
N PHE A 97 6.28 -0.95 -6.61
CA PHE A 97 7.37 -1.34 -7.50
C PHE A 97 8.25 -0.16 -7.93
N TYR A 98 7.92 1.05 -7.46
CA TYR A 98 8.63 2.24 -7.86
C TYR A 98 10.04 2.29 -7.28
N GLY A 99 11.03 2.52 -8.15
CA GLY A 99 12.44 2.60 -7.76
C GLY A 99 12.96 1.29 -7.13
N LYS A 100 12.32 0.16 -7.43
CA LYS A 100 12.75 -1.15 -6.96
C LYS A 100 13.68 -1.81 -7.96
N TYR A 101 14.68 -2.49 -7.44
CA TYR A 101 15.72 -3.15 -8.20
C TYR A 101 15.63 -4.66 -8.05
N SER A 102 15.88 -5.37 -9.16
CA SER A 102 16.24 -6.78 -9.16
C SER A 102 17.75 -6.89 -9.29
N CYS A 103 18.40 -7.58 -8.34
CA CYS A 103 19.85 -7.67 -8.28
C CYS A 103 20.33 -9.12 -8.35
N SER A 104 21.37 -9.31 -9.15
CA SER A 104 22.27 -10.46 -9.10
C SER A 104 23.70 -9.93 -8.92
N ASP A 105 24.57 -10.09 -9.92
CA ASP A 105 25.85 -9.37 -10.02
C ASP A 105 25.65 -7.91 -10.47
N VAL A 106 24.55 -7.64 -11.18
CA VAL A 106 24.13 -6.32 -11.66
C VAL A 106 22.72 -6.04 -11.16
N CYS A 107 22.43 -4.79 -10.83
CA CYS A 107 21.09 -4.35 -10.44
C CYS A 107 20.38 -3.67 -11.61
N VAL A 108 19.14 -4.05 -11.85
CA VAL A 108 18.27 -3.50 -12.90
C VAL A 108 16.94 -3.08 -12.30
N LEU A 109 16.36 -1.98 -12.79
CA LEU A 109 15.06 -1.51 -12.32
C LEU A 109 13.96 -2.45 -12.82
N ILE A 110 13.06 -2.88 -11.94
CA ILE A 110 12.05 -3.89 -12.30
C ILE A 110 10.95 -3.36 -13.24
N ASN A 111 10.83 -2.03 -13.37
CA ASN A 111 9.92 -1.40 -14.32
C ASN A 111 10.57 -1.11 -15.69
N GLN A 112 11.84 -1.51 -15.91
CA GLN A 112 12.48 -1.41 -17.21
C GLN A 112 12.05 -2.54 -18.14
N TYR A 113 12.24 -2.29 -19.44
CA TYR A 113 12.10 -3.29 -20.48
C TYR A 113 13.06 -4.45 -20.23
N ASP A 114 12.54 -5.66 -20.39
CA ASP A 114 13.36 -6.85 -20.38
C ASP A 114 14.06 -7.01 -21.72
N ILE A 115 15.31 -6.57 -21.76
CA ILE A 115 16.17 -6.61 -22.95
C ILE A 115 16.68 -8.02 -23.28
N ALA A 116 16.47 -9.00 -22.39
CA ALA A 116 17.04 -10.34 -22.55
C ALA A 116 16.21 -11.26 -23.46
N THR A 117 15.03 -10.82 -23.89
CA THR A 117 14.19 -11.58 -24.83
C THR A 117 13.79 -10.76 -26.03
N ASP A 118 13.64 -11.44 -27.17
CA ASP A 118 12.97 -10.93 -28.36
C ASP A 118 11.47 -10.60 -28.15
N ASN A 119 10.93 -10.79 -26.93
CA ASN A 119 9.55 -10.47 -26.61
C ASN A 119 9.34 -8.96 -26.48
N GLN A 120 8.74 -8.44 -27.55
CA GLN A 120 8.20 -7.10 -27.76
C GLN A 120 7.64 -6.44 -26.48
N GLY A 121 8.45 -5.59 -25.84
CA GLY A 121 7.97 -4.59 -24.89
C GLY A 121 7.57 -5.10 -23.51
N MET A 122 7.92 -6.32 -23.11
CA MET A 122 7.67 -6.80 -21.76
C MET A 122 8.57 -6.11 -20.74
N THR A 123 8.05 -5.78 -19.56
CA THR A 123 8.87 -5.29 -18.44
C THR A 123 9.41 -6.44 -17.58
N ILE A 124 10.48 -6.20 -16.82
CA ILE A 124 11.04 -7.19 -15.89
C ILE A 124 9.99 -7.65 -14.87
N LEU A 125 9.20 -6.71 -14.32
CA LEU A 125 8.11 -7.01 -13.39
C LEU A 125 7.03 -7.90 -14.02
N GLU A 126 6.66 -7.63 -15.27
CA GLU A 126 5.70 -8.43 -16.02
C GLU A 126 6.21 -9.86 -16.20
N ARG A 127 7.47 -10.05 -16.62
CA ARG A 127 8.06 -11.38 -16.71
C ARG A 127 8.06 -12.09 -15.36
N PHE A 128 8.52 -11.42 -14.31
CA PHE A 128 8.55 -11.99 -12.97
C PHE A 128 7.15 -12.46 -12.55
N PHE A 129 6.12 -11.65 -12.77
CA PHE A 129 4.75 -12.03 -12.45
C PHE A 129 4.33 -13.26 -13.24
N THR A 130 4.53 -13.28 -14.56
CA THR A 130 4.14 -14.42 -15.41
C THR A 130 4.88 -15.71 -15.02
N GLU A 131 6.18 -15.64 -14.71
CA GLU A 131 6.98 -16.80 -14.31
C GLU A 131 6.58 -17.36 -12.94
N ASN A 132 6.06 -16.51 -12.04
CA ASN A 132 5.75 -16.87 -10.66
C ASN A 132 4.24 -16.78 -10.37
N GLU A 133 3.39 -16.69 -11.39
CA GLU A 133 1.97 -16.36 -11.26
C GLU A 133 1.28 -17.34 -10.31
N HIS A 134 1.44 -18.64 -10.55
CA HIS A 134 0.86 -19.69 -9.71
C HIS A 134 1.33 -19.61 -8.24
N GLU A 135 2.62 -19.36 -7.99
CA GLU A 135 3.15 -19.26 -6.63
C GLU A 135 2.61 -18.04 -5.90
N LEU A 136 2.46 -16.91 -6.60
CA LEU A 136 1.84 -15.71 -6.07
C LEU A 136 0.36 -15.96 -5.72
N TYR A 137 -0.43 -16.57 -6.60
CA TYR A 137 -1.82 -16.91 -6.27
C TYR A 137 -1.92 -17.81 -5.03
N ALA A 138 -1.08 -18.84 -4.94
CA ALA A 138 -1.02 -19.71 -3.77
C ALA A 138 -0.68 -18.93 -2.49
N PHE A 139 0.32 -18.03 -2.56
CA PHE A 139 0.70 -17.16 -1.44
C PHE A 139 -0.47 -16.33 -0.92
N TYR A 140 -1.15 -15.58 -1.78
CA TYR A 140 -2.24 -14.69 -1.34
C TYR A 140 -3.46 -15.48 -0.84
N SER A 141 -3.74 -16.65 -1.43
CA SER A 141 -4.76 -17.57 -0.93
C SER A 141 -4.42 -18.11 0.46
N ASP A 142 -3.18 -18.55 0.68
CA ASP A 142 -2.73 -19.00 2.00
C ASP A 142 -2.82 -17.85 3.00
N PHE A 143 -2.43 -16.64 2.62
CA PHE A 143 -2.46 -15.48 3.50
C PHE A 143 -3.89 -15.10 3.93
N TYR A 144 -4.86 -15.17 3.00
CA TYR A 144 -6.28 -15.01 3.32
C TYR A 144 -6.73 -16.01 4.41
N LEU A 145 -6.36 -17.29 4.28
CA LEU A 145 -6.68 -18.30 5.29
C LEU A 145 -5.96 -18.06 6.63
N LEU A 146 -4.75 -17.51 6.59
CA LEU A 146 -3.95 -17.22 7.79
C LEU A 146 -4.49 -16.03 8.59
N ASN A 147 -5.19 -15.08 7.97
CA ASN A 147 -5.83 -14.00 8.70
C ASN A 147 -6.81 -14.51 9.76
N LYS A 148 -7.53 -15.60 9.48
CA LYS A 148 -8.40 -16.23 10.47
C LYS A 148 -7.65 -16.64 11.74
N ASN A 149 -6.40 -17.09 11.62
CA ASN A 149 -5.60 -17.43 12.80
C ASN A 149 -5.17 -16.17 13.56
N LEU A 150 -4.83 -15.10 12.85
CA LEU A 150 -4.50 -13.81 13.45
C LEU A 150 -5.70 -13.18 14.17
N GLU A 151 -6.91 -13.33 13.62
CA GLU A 151 -8.15 -12.95 14.28
C GLU A 151 -8.34 -13.74 15.58
N LEU A 152 -8.21 -15.07 15.54
CA LEU A 152 -8.32 -15.91 16.73
C LEU A 152 -7.27 -15.56 17.80
N MET A 153 -6.03 -15.26 17.40
CA MET A 153 -5.01 -14.76 18.33
C MET A 153 -5.39 -13.40 18.92
N THR A 154 -5.97 -12.51 18.10
CA THR A 154 -6.44 -11.19 18.50
C THR A 154 -7.59 -11.27 19.49
N ASP A 155 -8.52 -12.19 19.28
CA ASP A 155 -9.62 -12.46 20.20
C ASP A 155 -9.13 -13.04 21.52
N LYS A 156 -8.09 -13.90 21.47
CA LYS A 156 -7.47 -14.45 22.67
C LYS A 156 -6.77 -13.37 23.50
N ASN A 157 -5.90 -12.58 22.88
CA ASN A 157 -5.25 -11.46 23.55
C ASN A 157 -4.69 -10.40 22.58
N ARG A 158 -5.54 -9.44 22.20
CA ARG A 158 -5.21 -8.35 21.26
C ARG A 158 -3.92 -7.60 21.62
N TYR A 159 -3.66 -7.35 22.90
CA TYR A 159 -2.50 -6.56 23.33
C TYR A 159 -1.17 -7.25 23.00
N PHE A 160 -1.12 -8.57 23.09
CA PHE A 160 0.12 -9.32 22.87
C PHE A 160 0.34 -9.77 21.43
N VAL A 161 -0.67 -9.74 20.55
CA VAL A 161 -0.48 -10.08 19.12
C VAL A 161 0.56 -9.18 18.48
N PHE A 162 0.48 -7.87 18.70
CA PHE A 162 1.47 -6.92 18.19
C PHE A 162 2.88 -7.24 18.69
N SER A 163 3.04 -7.46 20.01
CA SER A 163 4.32 -7.81 20.61
C SER A 163 4.88 -9.12 20.05
N TYR A 164 4.00 -10.09 19.80
CA TYR A 164 4.38 -11.39 19.25
C TYR A 164 4.84 -11.29 17.79
N LEU A 165 4.09 -10.60 16.93
CA LEU A 165 4.49 -10.40 15.54
C LEU A 165 5.79 -9.60 15.43
N ARG A 166 6.01 -8.63 16.34
CA ARG A 166 7.29 -7.91 16.47
C ARG A 166 8.42 -8.86 16.89
N HIS A 167 8.18 -9.75 17.84
CA HIS A 167 9.14 -10.79 18.22
C HIS A 167 9.52 -11.70 17.03
N LEU A 168 8.54 -12.13 16.23
CA LEU A 168 8.80 -12.91 15.01
C LEU A 168 9.66 -12.13 14.00
N THR A 169 9.44 -10.82 13.89
CA THR A 169 10.21 -9.93 13.00
C THR A 169 11.67 -9.76 13.48
N GLN A 170 11.91 -9.75 14.79
CA GLN A 170 13.25 -9.63 15.38
C GLN A 170 14.14 -10.87 15.21
N ASN A 171 13.55 -12.03 14.92
CA ASN A 171 14.31 -13.26 14.69
C ASN A 171 15.02 -13.29 13.33
N GLU A 172 14.79 -12.28 12.47
CA GLU A 172 15.45 -12.11 11.16
C GLU A 172 15.40 -13.36 10.26
N ASN A 173 14.35 -14.17 10.38
CA ASN A 173 14.17 -15.35 9.55
C ASN A 173 13.97 -14.95 8.09
N THR A 174 14.84 -15.45 7.20
CA THR A 174 14.78 -15.24 5.76
C THR A 174 14.52 -16.54 5.03
N PHE A 175 13.66 -16.51 4.01
CA PHE A 175 13.27 -17.68 3.23
C PHE A 175 13.60 -17.49 1.76
N SER A 176 14.05 -18.57 1.11
CA SER A 176 14.42 -18.57 -0.31
C SER A 176 13.24 -18.85 -1.25
N SER A 177 12.06 -19.18 -0.71
CA SER A 177 10.85 -19.48 -1.48
C SER A 177 9.59 -19.14 -0.71
N ILE A 178 8.52 -18.83 -1.45
CA ILE A 178 7.18 -18.54 -0.93
C ILE A 178 6.68 -19.70 -0.07
N GLU A 179 6.81 -20.94 -0.56
CA GLU A 179 6.35 -22.14 0.13
C GLU A 179 6.95 -22.27 1.54
N ASN A 180 8.27 -22.10 1.66
CA ASN A 180 8.96 -22.21 2.95
C ASN A 180 8.53 -21.10 3.91
N PHE A 181 8.35 -19.88 3.40
CA PHE A 181 7.82 -18.77 4.20
C PHE A 181 6.40 -19.06 4.68
N SER A 182 5.49 -19.50 3.80
CA SER A 182 4.09 -19.79 4.14
C SER A 182 3.97 -20.91 5.18
N LEU A 183 4.77 -21.99 5.05
CA LEU A 183 4.80 -23.08 6.03
C LEU A 183 5.31 -22.62 7.40
N TRP A 184 6.38 -21.82 7.43
CA TRP A 184 6.89 -21.22 8.66
C TRP A 184 5.83 -20.30 9.27
N PHE A 185 5.31 -19.35 8.50
CA PHE A 185 4.39 -18.34 9.00
C PHE A 185 3.12 -18.98 9.54
N LYS A 186 2.56 -19.97 8.84
CA LYS A 186 1.40 -20.75 9.31
C LYS A 186 1.62 -21.40 10.68
N ARG A 187 2.82 -21.96 10.92
CA ARG A 187 3.17 -22.57 12.20
C ARG A 187 3.28 -21.51 13.29
N GLU A 188 4.00 -20.42 13.03
CA GLU A 188 4.20 -19.35 14.01
C GLU A 188 2.91 -18.58 14.30
N THR A 189 2.00 -18.41 13.35
CA THR A 189 0.69 -17.79 13.58
C THR A 189 -0.36 -18.78 14.12
N SER A 190 0.04 -19.96 14.60
CA SER A 190 -0.91 -20.89 15.23
C SER A 190 -1.28 -20.44 16.64
N LEU A 191 -2.47 -20.79 17.10
CA LEU A 191 -2.92 -20.47 18.46
C LEU A 191 -1.99 -21.11 19.52
N ASP A 192 -1.45 -22.28 19.24
CA ASP A 192 -0.53 -22.99 20.13
C ASP A 192 0.80 -22.23 20.27
N ALA A 193 1.42 -21.82 19.15
CA ALA A 193 2.65 -21.03 19.16
C ALA A 193 2.47 -19.69 19.88
N PHE A 194 1.33 -19.03 19.66
CA PHE A 194 0.99 -17.81 20.38
C PHE A 194 0.80 -18.03 21.89
N THR A 195 0.14 -19.13 22.28
CA THR A 195 -0.07 -19.48 23.69
C THR A 195 1.25 -19.81 24.39
N GLU A 196 2.14 -20.50 23.70
CA GLU A 196 3.49 -20.77 24.20
C GLU A 196 4.25 -19.46 24.45
N TYR A 197 4.18 -18.51 23.51
CA TYR A 197 4.77 -17.19 23.68
C TYR A 197 4.21 -16.46 24.91
N LEU A 198 2.88 -16.43 25.08
CA LEU A 198 2.24 -15.80 26.25
C LEU A 198 2.74 -16.41 27.56
N SER A 199 2.85 -17.75 27.64
CA SER A 199 3.36 -18.41 28.85
C SER A 199 4.79 -17.99 29.22
N LYS A 200 5.65 -17.75 28.22
CA LYS A 200 7.02 -17.30 28.43
C LYS A 200 7.08 -15.85 28.92
N VAL A 201 6.23 -14.99 28.37
CA VAL A 201 6.15 -13.58 28.78
C VAL A 201 5.59 -13.43 30.19
N GLU A 202 4.57 -14.22 30.56
CA GLU A 202 4.00 -14.22 31.91
C GLU A 202 5.04 -14.66 32.97
N LEU A 203 5.88 -15.66 32.65
CA LEU A 203 6.98 -16.09 33.50
C LEU A 203 8.01 -14.97 33.73
N ILE A 204 8.31 -14.17 32.70
CA ILE A 204 9.24 -13.02 32.83
C ILE A 204 8.59 -11.94 33.69
N SER A 205 7.32 -11.59 33.45
CA SER A 205 6.63 -10.57 34.24
C SER A 205 6.51 -10.94 35.72
N SER A 206 6.28 -12.22 36.03
CA SER A 206 6.15 -12.68 37.42
C SER A 206 7.51 -12.79 38.15
N GLN A 207 8.62 -13.01 37.43
CA GLN A 207 9.97 -12.98 38.01
C GLN A 207 10.49 -11.54 38.20
N ASP A 208 10.13 -10.62 37.30
CA ASP A 208 10.52 -9.21 37.43
C ASP A 208 9.66 -8.47 38.46
N ILE A 209 8.38 -8.82 38.66
CA ILE A 209 7.55 -8.24 39.74
C ILE A 209 8.08 -8.59 41.14
N ALA A 210 8.84 -9.69 41.30
CA ALA A 210 9.50 -9.99 42.57
C ALA A 210 10.75 -9.13 42.86
N SER A 211 11.25 -8.37 41.89
CA SER A 211 12.43 -7.51 42.03
C SER A 211 12.20 -6.03 41.69
N PHE A 212 11.11 -5.70 41.00
CA PHE A 212 10.68 -4.34 40.71
C PHE A 212 9.68 -3.84 41.77
N HIS A 213 10.20 -3.39 42.92
CA HIS A 213 9.54 -2.32 43.66
C HIS A 213 9.68 -1.04 42.82
N VAL A 214 8.70 -0.80 41.96
CA VAL A 214 8.58 0.46 41.22
C VAL A 214 8.19 1.53 42.25
N ASP A 215 9.14 2.39 42.60
CA ASP A 215 8.84 3.73 43.14
C ASP A 215 8.06 4.48 42.05
N PHE A 216 6.73 4.31 42.07
CA PHE A 216 5.84 5.10 41.25
C PHE A 216 5.81 6.49 41.88
N ILE A 217 6.57 7.41 41.29
CA ILE A 217 6.52 8.84 41.60
C ILE A 217 5.08 9.29 41.35
N GLU A 218 4.35 9.58 42.44
CA GLU A 218 3.08 10.29 42.36
C GLU A 218 3.27 11.61 41.61
N PRO A 219 2.41 11.95 40.63
CA PRO A 219 2.33 13.30 40.13
C PRO A 219 1.78 14.19 41.23
N SER A 220 2.63 15.06 41.75
CA SER A 220 2.25 16.17 42.62
C SER A 220 1.32 17.11 41.85
N LEU A 221 0.03 17.03 42.17
CA LEU A 221 -0.95 18.10 41.87
C LEU A 221 -1.67 18.49 43.17
N LEU A 222 -0.99 19.35 43.94
CA LEU A 222 -1.62 20.44 44.71
C LEU A 222 -1.98 21.53 43.67
N THR A 223 -3.11 22.24 43.66
CA THR A 223 -4.13 22.57 44.66
C THR A 223 -5.34 23.14 43.92
N SER A 224 -6.55 22.83 44.38
CA SER A 224 -7.71 23.69 44.18
C SER A 224 -8.63 23.52 45.37
N ASN A 225 -8.66 24.53 46.22
CA ASN A 225 -9.57 24.67 47.34
C ASN A 225 -11.02 24.50 46.85
N ASN A 226 -11.76 23.59 47.48
CA ASN A 226 -13.04 23.92 48.12
C ASN A 226 -13.50 22.75 48.98
N SER A 227 -13.87 23.13 50.20
CA SER A 227 -14.61 22.34 51.17
C SER A 227 -15.86 21.74 50.56
N ASP A 228 -16.06 20.44 50.74
CA ASP A 228 -17.24 19.92 51.44
C ASP A 228 -17.03 18.44 51.80
N GLU A 229 -17.34 18.14 53.05
CA GLU A 229 -17.30 16.81 53.66
C GLU A 229 -18.24 15.83 52.94
N VAL A 230 -17.69 14.77 52.35
CA VAL A 230 -18.40 13.49 52.22
C VAL A 230 -17.42 12.38 52.56
N GLY A 231 -17.67 11.72 53.69
CA GLY A 231 -16.89 10.57 54.12
C GLY A 231 -17.03 9.40 53.14
N LEU A 232 -15.90 8.93 52.60
CA LEU A 232 -15.79 7.62 52.01
C LEU A 232 -14.81 6.79 52.83
N THR A 233 -15.36 5.79 53.52
CA THR A 233 -14.64 4.65 54.08
C THR A 233 -13.98 3.88 52.94
N VAL A 234 -12.64 3.91 52.87
CA VAL A 234 -11.88 2.98 52.03
C VAL A 234 -11.85 1.64 52.75
N VAL A 235 -12.69 0.72 52.29
CA VAL A 235 -12.58 -0.70 52.64
C VAL A 235 -11.48 -1.28 51.75
N SER A 236 -10.31 -1.52 52.33
CA SER A 236 -9.29 -2.39 51.75
C SER A 236 -9.72 -3.84 51.96
N GLU A 237 -10.41 -4.43 50.99
CA GLU A 237 -10.63 -5.87 50.95
C GLU A 237 -9.47 -6.55 50.24
N SER A 238 -8.68 -7.27 51.03
CA SER A 238 -7.73 -8.29 50.60
C SER A 238 -8.47 -9.39 49.84
N LEU A 239 -8.09 -9.64 48.60
CA LEU A 239 -8.45 -10.86 47.87
C LEU A 239 -7.58 -12.00 48.38
N ASP A 240 -8.01 -12.64 49.46
CA ASP A 240 -7.63 -14.01 49.81
C ASP A 240 -8.82 -14.67 50.52
N GLU A 241 -9.06 -15.92 50.13
CA GLU A 241 -10.04 -16.91 50.66
C GLU A 241 -11.46 -16.97 50.08
N VAL A 242 -11.90 -18.24 49.93
CA VAL A 242 -13.25 -18.78 49.68
C VAL A 242 -13.61 -18.92 48.19
N LEU A 243 -13.45 -20.08 47.52
CA LEU A 243 -14.06 -21.38 47.84
C LEU A 243 -13.21 -22.57 47.31
N VAL A 244 -12.75 -23.40 48.23
CA VAL A 244 -12.63 -24.85 48.04
C VAL A 244 -13.92 -25.47 48.56
N SER A 245 -14.71 -26.09 47.68
CA SER A 245 -15.63 -27.15 48.08
C SER A 245 -15.86 -28.14 46.94
N LYS A 246 -15.51 -29.40 47.26
CA LYS A 246 -15.72 -30.64 46.53
C LYS A 246 -17.10 -30.76 45.89
N VAL A 247 -17.16 -31.32 44.68
CA VAL A 247 -18.27 -32.16 44.20
C VAL A 247 -17.65 -33.34 43.44
N ASP A 248 -18.17 -34.53 43.76
CA ASP A 248 -17.67 -35.87 43.43
C ASP A 248 -17.73 -36.25 41.94
N GLU A 249 -16.90 -37.24 41.61
CA GLU A 249 -16.91 -38.03 40.39
C GLU A 249 -18.30 -38.63 40.13
N GLU A 250 -18.90 -38.31 38.98
CA GLU A 250 -19.79 -39.23 38.30
C GLU A 250 -19.61 -39.13 36.78
N GLN A 251 -19.43 -40.29 36.16
CA GLN A 251 -19.22 -40.44 34.74
C GLN A 251 -20.39 -39.90 33.92
N LEU A 252 -20.09 -39.06 32.92
CA LEU A 252 -20.99 -38.83 31.80
C LEU A 252 -20.20 -38.66 30.50
N THR A 253 -20.16 -39.77 29.77
CA THR A 253 -20.05 -39.91 28.31
C THR A 253 -20.03 -38.62 27.49
N PHE A 254 -18.86 -38.34 26.88
CA PHE A 254 -18.69 -37.38 25.79
C PHE A 254 -19.50 -37.81 24.56
N LYS A 255 -20.58 -37.08 24.24
CA LYS A 255 -21.17 -37.06 22.90
C LYS A 255 -20.50 -35.96 22.10
N GLN A 256 -19.69 -36.36 21.12
CA GLN A 256 -19.26 -35.51 20.01
C GLN A 256 -20.47 -34.84 19.36
N TYR A 257 -20.56 -33.51 19.44
CA TYR A 257 -21.30 -32.73 18.45
C TYR A 257 -20.29 -32.21 17.44
N LYS A 258 -20.37 -32.84 16.27
CA LYS A 258 -19.61 -32.55 15.05
C LYS A 258 -20.37 -31.45 14.31
N THR A 259 -19.93 -30.20 14.39
CA THR A 259 -20.41 -29.14 13.49
C THR A 259 -19.78 -29.35 12.13
N THR A 260 -20.52 -30.02 11.24
CA THR A 260 -20.10 -30.37 9.86
C THR A 260 -20.92 -29.60 8.81
N ASP A 261 -21.59 -28.50 9.17
CA ASP A 261 -22.58 -27.89 8.27
C ASP A 261 -22.08 -26.65 7.52
N GLU A 262 -20.94 -26.05 7.88
CA GLU A 262 -20.36 -24.93 7.11
C GLU A 262 -19.24 -25.36 6.15
N LEU A 263 -18.54 -26.47 6.43
CA LEU A 263 -17.56 -27.03 5.49
C LEU A 263 -18.23 -27.67 4.26
N LEU A 264 -19.44 -28.23 4.42
CA LEU A 264 -20.20 -28.89 3.35
C LEU A 264 -20.84 -27.90 2.37
N VAL A 265 -21.12 -26.66 2.79
CA VAL A 265 -21.61 -25.61 1.88
C VAL A 265 -20.48 -25.15 0.96
N GLY A 266 -19.25 -24.96 1.48
CA GLY A 266 -18.08 -24.66 0.66
C GLY A 266 -17.69 -25.79 -0.30
N GLN A 267 -17.76 -27.04 0.17
CA GLN A 267 -17.36 -28.20 -0.64
C GLN A 267 -18.43 -28.63 -1.66
N SER A 268 -19.72 -28.37 -1.40
CA SER A 268 -20.79 -28.59 -2.40
C SER A 268 -20.86 -27.51 -3.48
N GLN A 269 -20.41 -26.28 -3.18
CA GLN A 269 -20.21 -25.22 -4.17
C GLN A 269 -19.00 -25.52 -5.07
N LEU A 270 -17.87 -25.99 -4.48
CA LEU A 270 -16.67 -26.40 -5.22
C LEU A 270 -16.95 -27.58 -6.18
N ASN A 271 -17.66 -28.61 -5.70
CA ASN A 271 -18.03 -29.78 -6.51
C ASN A 271 -19.08 -29.47 -7.60
N ARG A 272 -19.75 -28.31 -7.52
CA ARG A 272 -20.66 -27.80 -8.57
C ARG A 272 -19.90 -27.03 -9.65
N LEU A 273 -18.81 -26.36 -9.30
CA LEU A 273 -17.98 -25.55 -10.19
C LEU A 273 -16.96 -26.37 -10.99
N GLU A 274 -16.45 -27.48 -10.44
CA GLU A 274 -15.51 -28.38 -11.15
C GLU A 274 -15.97 -28.82 -12.56
N PRO A 275 -17.22 -29.27 -12.78
CA PRO A 275 -17.66 -29.68 -14.10
C PRO A 275 -17.97 -28.52 -15.05
N GLU A 276 -18.16 -27.28 -14.57
CA GLU A 276 -18.33 -26.09 -15.42
C GLU A 276 -16.97 -25.50 -15.82
N ILE A 277 -16.00 -25.48 -14.91
CA ILE A 277 -14.63 -24.98 -15.17
C ILE A 277 -13.88 -25.92 -16.13
N ALA A 278 -14.13 -27.22 -16.07
CA ALA A 278 -13.49 -28.22 -16.95
C ALA A 278 -13.86 -28.11 -18.45
N GLN A 279 -14.81 -27.23 -18.81
CA GLN A 279 -15.28 -27.05 -20.19
C GLN A 279 -14.55 -25.90 -20.91
N TYR A 280 -13.83 -25.05 -20.18
CA TYR A 280 -13.11 -23.92 -20.74
C TYR A 280 -11.65 -24.32 -20.98
N SER A 281 -11.21 -24.23 -22.24
CA SER A 281 -9.81 -24.48 -22.61
C SER A 281 -8.89 -23.27 -22.32
N ASP A 282 -9.47 -22.16 -21.90
CA ASP A 282 -8.80 -20.88 -21.65
C ASP A 282 -9.13 -20.35 -20.24
N ILE A 283 -8.09 -19.91 -19.53
CA ILE A 283 -8.15 -19.44 -18.14
C ILE A 283 -8.84 -18.06 -18.06
N GLU A 284 -8.77 -17.25 -19.12
CA GLU A 284 -9.47 -15.95 -19.16
C GLU A 284 -11.00 -16.11 -19.23
N GLU A 285 -11.52 -17.13 -19.93
CA GLU A 285 -12.97 -17.42 -19.98
C GLU A 285 -13.49 -17.95 -18.63
N ALA A 286 -12.73 -18.81 -17.96
CA ALA A 286 -13.09 -19.31 -16.63
C ALA A 286 -13.16 -18.19 -15.59
N TRP A 287 -12.29 -17.18 -15.72
CA TRP A 287 -12.26 -16.00 -14.84
C TRP A 287 -13.47 -15.06 -15.07
N LEU A 288 -13.89 -14.88 -16.32
CA LEU A 288 -15.08 -14.08 -16.65
C LEU A 288 -16.36 -14.69 -16.06
N VAL A 289 -16.47 -16.02 -16.06
CA VAL A 289 -17.62 -16.74 -15.49
C VAL A 289 -17.69 -16.60 -13.97
N LEU A 290 -16.55 -16.74 -13.27
CA LEU A 290 -16.48 -16.59 -11.81
C LEU A 290 -16.89 -15.18 -11.32
N ASN A 291 -16.65 -14.14 -12.14
CA ASN A 291 -17.01 -12.76 -11.83
C ASN A 291 -18.44 -12.36 -12.22
N THR A 292 -19.22 -13.24 -12.85
CA THR A 292 -20.62 -12.97 -13.23
C THR A 292 -21.65 -13.51 -12.24
N TYR A 293 -21.22 -14.24 -11.19
CA TYR A 293 -22.14 -14.68 -10.14
C TYR A 293 -22.59 -13.51 -9.27
N PRO A 294 -23.91 -13.33 -9.06
CA PRO A 294 -24.43 -12.20 -8.31
C PRO A 294 -24.02 -12.33 -6.84
N LYS A 295 -23.21 -11.36 -6.37
CA LYS A 295 -23.08 -11.07 -4.94
C LYS A 295 -24.48 -10.75 -4.41
N HIS A 296 -24.80 -11.31 -3.24
CA HIS A 296 -26.09 -11.14 -2.58
C HIS A 296 -26.59 -9.68 -2.60
N GLU A 297 -27.88 -9.58 -2.89
CA GLU A 297 -28.66 -8.40 -3.27
C GLU A 297 -28.51 -7.18 -2.35
N SER A 298 -28.37 -6.01 -2.96
CA SER A 298 -29.12 -4.82 -2.55
C SER A 298 -29.53 -4.01 -3.79
N ILE A 299 -30.75 -3.51 -3.72
CA ILE A 299 -31.67 -3.21 -4.83
C ILE A 299 -31.36 -1.89 -5.57
N HIS A 300 -31.62 -1.93 -6.88
CA HIS A 300 -31.56 -0.88 -7.93
C HIS A 300 -31.98 0.56 -7.59
N PHE A 301 -31.34 1.51 -8.30
CA PHE A 301 -32.03 2.47 -9.18
C PHE A 301 -31.18 2.77 -10.44
N ASP A 302 -31.79 2.57 -11.62
CA ASP A 302 -31.26 2.90 -12.96
C ASP A 302 -31.50 4.37 -13.34
N ILE A 303 -30.53 5.03 -14.00
CA ILE A 303 -30.75 6.05 -15.07
C ILE A 303 -29.56 6.00 -16.07
N PRO A 304 -29.78 6.03 -17.42
CA PRO A 304 -28.74 5.75 -18.41
C PRO A 304 -28.02 6.98 -19.01
N ALA A 305 -26.76 6.73 -19.39
CA ALA A 305 -25.92 7.24 -20.50
C ALA A 305 -25.97 8.71 -20.96
N THR A 306 -24.79 9.32 -21.15
CA THR A 306 -24.35 9.86 -22.46
C THR A 306 -22.87 10.26 -22.50
N THR A 307 -22.27 9.99 -23.66
CA THR A 307 -20.94 10.32 -24.18
C THR A 307 -20.69 11.82 -24.36
N MET A 308 -19.44 12.29 -24.23
CA MET A 308 -18.91 13.38 -25.06
C MET A 308 -17.38 13.35 -25.17
N ASP A 309 -16.95 13.47 -26.43
CA ASP A 309 -15.59 13.49 -26.98
C ASP A 309 -14.73 14.70 -26.61
N GLU A 310 -13.41 14.48 -26.77
CA GLU A 310 -12.36 15.37 -27.29
C GLU A 310 -12.44 16.89 -27.02
N GLN A 311 -11.44 17.42 -26.27
CA GLN A 311 -10.60 18.56 -26.67
C GLN A 311 -9.66 19.00 -25.53
N LEU A 312 -8.35 18.72 -25.65
CA LEU A 312 -7.28 19.74 -25.73
C LEU A 312 -5.90 19.06 -25.84
N ILE A 313 -5.36 19.06 -27.06
CA ILE A 313 -3.91 18.99 -27.28
C ILE A 313 -3.49 20.42 -27.61
N ALA A 314 -2.70 21.04 -26.74
CA ALA A 314 -1.67 22.00 -27.13
C ALA A 314 -0.74 22.29 -25.93
N GLU A 315 0.56 22.31 -26.24
CA GLU A 315 1.67 22.87 -25.44
C GLU A 315 2.21 22.05 -24.26
N LEU A 316 3.00 21.02 -24.57
CA LEU A 316 4.13 20.66 -23.71
C LEU A 316 5.37 20.35 -24.56
N SER A 317 6.21 21.37 -24.74
CA SER A 317 7.64 21.17 -24.95
C SER A 317 8.34 21.53 -23.65
N PHE A 318 8.75 20.54 -22.85
CA PHE A 318 9.63 20.78 -21.71
C PHE A 318 10.67 19.67 -21.57
N HIS A 319 11.93 20.07 -21.55
CA HIS A 319 13.05 19.27 -21.06
C HIS A 319 12.86 19.08 -19.56
N LYS A 320 12.86 17.82 -19.08
CA LYS A 320 12.68 17.48 -17.66
C LYS A 320 13.94 16.82 -17.13
N ASP A 321 14.72 17.58 -16.38
CA ASP A 321 15.63 17.03 -15.39
C ASP A 321 14.84 16.88 -14.08
N SER A 322 14.63 15.64 -13.64
CA SER A 322 13.87 15.34 -12.43
C SER A 322 14.83 15.22 -11.25
N ILE A 323 14.89 16.23 -10.38
CA ILE A 323 15.62 16.17 -9.10
C ILE A 323 14.61 15.89 -7.99
N LYS A 324 14.73 14.72 -7.35
CA LYS A 324 13.92 14.33 -6.18
C LYS A 324 14.46 15.02 -4.93
N SER A 325 13.65 15.87 -4.29
CA SER A 325 13.91 16.34 -2.93
C SER A 325 12.79 15.85 -2.00
N LYS A 326 13.18 15.27 -0.86
CA LYS A 326 12.27 14.97 0.25
C LYS A 326 12.21 16.20 1.14
N VAL A 327 10.99 16.61 1.47
CA VAL A 327 10.76 17.94 2.03
C VAL A 327 9.79 17.86 3.20
N ASP A 328 10.25 18.30 4.37
CA ASP A 328 9.47 18.34 5.60
C ASP A 328 8.69 19.66 5.70
N LEU A 329 7.36 19.57 5.80
CA LEU A 329 6.49 20.73 6.01
C LEU A 329 6.11 20.85 7.49
N SER A 330 6.49 21.97 8.12
CA SER A 330 6.04 22.32 9.46
C SER A 330 5.07 23.50 9.40
N ALA A 331 3.77 23.23 9.56
CA ALA A 331 2.78 24.27 9.82
C ALA A 331 2.88 24.75 11.27
N ASN A 332 3.05 26.07 11.45
CA ASN A 332 2.82 26.72 12.74
C ASN A 332 1.31 26.67 13.05
N ASP A 333 0.98 26.43 14.32
CA ASP A 333 -0.38 26.60 14.85
C ASP A 333 -0.84 28.04 14.60
N VAL A 334 -1.70 28.24 13.60
CA VAL A 334 -2.45 29.48 13.40
C VAL A 334 -3.91 29.10 13.23
N SER A 335 -4.65 29.41 14.28
CA SER A 335 -6.10 29.46 14.34
C SER A 335 -6.69 30.17 13.12
N GLN A 336 -7.82 29.64 12.64
CA GLN A 336 -8.65 30.20 11.56
C GLN A 336 -8.89 31.71 11.76
N SER A 337 -8.12 32.53 11.04
CA SER A 337 -8.35 33.95 10.80
C SER A 337 -7.19 34.44 9.92
N THR A 338 -7.28 34.25 8.60
CA THR A 338 -6.39 34.94 7.65
C THR A 338 -6.73 36.42 7.65
N SER A 339 -6.25 37.16 8.66
CA SER A 339 -5.99 38.58 8.48
C SER A 339 -4.93 38.70 7.40
N ILE A 340 -5.12 39.67 6.51
CA ILE A 340 -4.25 40.09 5.41
C ILE A 340 -2.92 40.57 5.99
N GLU A 341 -2.13 39.67 6.57
CA GLU A 341 -0.73 39.89 6.87
C GLU A 341 0.02 39.71 5.56
N THR A 342 0.09 40.84 4.85
CA THR A 342 0.91 41.21 3.70
C THR A 342 1.87 40.12 3.21
N LEU A 343 1.45 39.41 2.15
CA LEU A 343 2.38 38.75 1.25
C LEU A 343 3.44 39.77 0.79
N SER A 344 4.72 39.41 0.93
CA SER A 344 5.85 40.29 0.60
C SER A 344 6.69 39.65 -0.50
N TYR A 345 7.41 40.49 -1.23
CA TYR A 345 8.35 40.04 -2.27
C TYR A 345 9.34 38.99 -1.72
N ASP A 346 9.64 37.96 -2.51
CA ASP A 346 10.54 36.83 -2.20
C ASP A 346 10.04 35.90 -1.06
N MET A 347 8.82 36.11 -0.54
CA MET A 347 8.22 35.22 0.45
C MET A 347 7.84 33.87 -0.18
N THR A 348 8.23 32.77 0.48
CA THR A 348 7.78 31.42 0.10
C THR A 348 6.31 31.21 0.45
N VAL A 349 5.55 30.77 -0.54
CA VAL A 349 4.10 30.59 -0.46
C VAL A 349 3.68 29.27 -1.08
N CYS A 350 2.55 28.76 -0.60
CA CYS A 350 1.93 27.54 -1.08
C CYS A 350 0.49 27.84 -1.51
N THR A 351 0.03 27.20 -2.59
CA THR A 351 -1.35 27.33 -3.05
C THR A 351 -2.23 26.23 -2.47
N SER A 352 -3.45 26.53 -2.06
CA SER A 352 -4.34 25.56 -1.42
C SER A 352 -5.07 24.66 -2.43
N GLN A 353 -5.39 25.14 -3.64
CA GLN A 353 -6.16 24.37 -4.61
C GLN A 353 -5.29 23.39 -5.38
N GLU A 354 -4.21 23.88 -5.99
CA GLU A 354 -3.40 23.09 -6.92
C GLU A 354 -2.05 22.66 -6.34
N ASN A 355 -1.78 22.97 -5.06
CA ASN A 355 -0.59 22.56 -4.32
C ASN A 355 0.76 22.96 -4.99
N TYR A 356 0.84 24.14 -5.60
CA TYR A 356 2.09 24.76 -6.01
C TYR A 356 2.85 25.37 -4.84
N ILE A 357 4.16 25.45 -5.04
CA ILE A 357 5.12 26.09 -4.18
C ILE A 357 5.90 27.09 -5.02
N GLY A 358 6.12 28.28 -4.49
CA GLY A 358 6.99 29.24 -5.12
C GLY A 358 7.27 30.45 -4.26
N LYS A 359 7.85 31.48 -4.89
CA LYS A 359 8.15 32.76 -4.26
C LYS A 359 7.31 33.88 -4.84
N VAL A 360 6.84 34.78 -3.99
CA VAL A 360 6.07 35.95 -4.42
C VAL A 360 6.96 36.91 -5.22
N VAL A 361 6.58 37.16 -6.48
CA VAL A 361 7.23 38.14 -7.37
C VAL A 361 6.50 39.48 -7.32
N SER A 362 5.17 39.46 -7.30
CA SER A 362 4.36 40.67 -7.14
C SER A 362 3.00 40.34 -6.55
N VAL A 363 2.38 41.35 -5.95
CA VAL A 363 1.01 41.29 -5.46
C VAL A 363 0.25 42.42 -6.12
N GLU A 364 -0.68 42.06 -7.00
CA GLU A 364 -1.57 42.97 -7.70
C GLU A 364 -2.99 42.82 -7.13
N LYS A 365 -3.91 43.73 -7.44
CA LYS A 365 -5.22 43.82 -6.76
C LYS A 365 -6.03 42.52 -6.90
N GLY A 366 -5.92 41.64 -5.90
CA GLY A 366 -6.62 40.35 -5.82
C GLY A 366 -5.80 39.15 -6.27
N ASP A 367 -4.64 39.37 -6.89
CA ASP A 367 -3.81 38.33 -7.51
C ASP A 367 -2.36 38.40 -7.03
N VAL A 368 -1.69 37.26 -7.06
CA VAL A 368 -0.30 37.11 -6.66
C VAL A 368 0.44 36.40 -7.78
N ILE A 369 1.52 37.02 -8.26
CA ILE A 369 2.43 36.38 -9.21
C ILE A 369 3.49 35.62 -8.41
N ILE A 370 3.60 34.32 -8.68
CA ILE A 370 4.51 33.41 -7.99
C ILE A 370 5.51 32.86 -9.00
N ASP A 371 6.81 33.00 -8.71
CA ASP A 371 7.87 32.25 -9.40
C ASP A 371 7.91 30.84 -8.83
N LEU A 372 7.58 29.86 -9.67
CA LEU A 372 7.39 28.48 -9.26
C LEU A 372 8.72 27.83 -8.87
N ILE A 373 8.69 27.11 -7.76
CA ILE A 373 9.74 26.19 -7.33
C ILE A 373 9.32 24.75 -7.69
N GLY A 374 8.03 24.44 -7.53
CA GLY A 374 7.50 23.11 -7.82
C GLY A 374 6.03 22.94 -7.49
N GLN A 375 5.54 21.72 -7.66
CA GLN A 375 4.17 21.31 -7.33
C GLN A 375 4.18 20.01 -6.55
N ALA A 376 3.36 19.93 -5.50
CA ALA A 376 3.17 18.69 -4.77
C ALA A 376 2.33 17.72 -5.61
N GLN A 377 2.93 16.60 -5.97
CA GLN A 377 2.31 15.53 -6.74
C GLN A 377 2.65 14.21 -6.09
N TYR A 378 1.75 13.23 -6.19
CA TYR A 378 2.09 11.84 -5.90
C TYR A 378 2.15 11.08 -7.21
N GLU A 379 2.88 9.97 -7.20
CA GLU A 379 2.92 9.06 -8.35
C GLU A 379 2.02 7.87 -8.02
N ASP A 380 1.05 7.61 -8.88
CA ASP A 380 0.25 6.39 -8.86
C ASP A 380 0.45 5.59 -10.15
N LEU A 381 -0.37 4.56 -10.33
CA LEU A 381 -0.27 3.61 -11.44
C LEU A 381 -0.54 4.24 -12.81
N GLU A 382 -1.15 5.43 -12.85
CA GLU A 382 -1.45 6.17 -14.07
C GLU A 382 -0.45 7.33 -14.31
N GLY A 383 0.58 7.43 -13.46
CA GLY A 383 1.63 8.42 -13.54
C GLY A 383 1.55 9.47 -12.43
N LEU A 384 2.07 10.67 -12.71
CA LEU A 384 2.04 11.78 -11.75
C LEU A 384 0.62 12.36 -11.65
N ARG A 385 0.10 12.39 -10.44
CA ARG A 385 -1.19 12.97 -10.07
C ARG A 385 -1.00 14.08 -9.05
N ASN A 386 -1.86 15.09 -9.12
CA ASN A 386 -1.88 16.14 -8.11
C ASN A 386 -2.46 15.59 -6.81
N TYR A 387 -1.83 15.89 -5.67
CA TYR A 387 -2.45 15.64 -4.38
C TYR A 387 -3.81 16.35 -4.27
N PRO A 388 -4.72 15.86 -3.40
CA PRO A 388 -5.93 16.60 -3.05
C PRO A 388 -5.61 18.02 -2.57
N SER A 389 -6.52 18.95 -2.87
CA SER A 389 -6.36 20.35 -2.47
C SER A 389 -6.14 20.48 -0.96
N GLY A 390 -5.12 21.26 -0.60
CA GLY A 390 -4.80 21.62 0.77
C GLY A 390 -3.72 20.74 1.39
N ILE A 391 -3.12 19.78 0.67
CA ILE A 391 -2.07 18.90 1.22
C ILE A 391 -0.92 19.73 1.83
N LEU A 392 -0.52 20.81 1.15
CA LEU A 392 0.59 21.66 1.56
C LEU A 392 0.27 22.59 2.74
N THR A 393 -1.01 22.79 3.04
CA THR A 393 -1.48 23.76 4.05
C THR A 393 -2.09 23.10 5.28
N ARG A 394 -2.59 21.86 5.15
CA ARG A 394 -3.38 21.19 6.19
C ARG A 394 -2.66 20.02 6.85
N LEU A 395 -1.72 19.37 6.17
CA LEU A 395 -1.14 18.11 6.63
C LEU A 395 0.36 18.28 6.87
N LYS A 396 0.80 17.90 8.08
CA LYS A 396 2.22 17.74 8.43
C LYS A 396 2.68 16.36 7.93
N GLN A 397 2.82 16.21 6.62
CA GLN A 397 3.23 14.96 5.97
C GLN A 397 4.34 15.23 4.97
N GLU A 398 5.18 14.22 4.74
CA GLU A 398 6.13 14.21 3.63
C GLU A 398 5.35 14.19 2.31
N VAL A 399 5.68 15.11 1.41
CA VAL A 399 5.09 15.18 0.06
C VAL A 399 6.19 15.16 -0.99
N MET A 400 5.91 14.53 -2.13
CA MET A 400 6.80 14.60 -3.28
C MET A 400 6.56 15.92 -4.03
N ILE A 401 7.64 16.67 -4.28
CA ILE A 401 7.60 17.92 -5.05
C ILE A 401 8.26 17.70 -6.40
N ILE A 402 7.51 17.97 -7.47
CA ILE A 402 8.04 18.03 -8.83
C ILE A 402 8.50 19.46 -9.10
N GLN A 403 9.79 19.62 -9.41
CA GLN A 403 10.35 20.93 -9.74
C GLN A 403 9.71 21.50 -11.00
N LEU A 404 9.33 22.76 -10.92
CA LEU A 404 8.75 23.53 -12.01
C LEU A 404 9.45 24.88 -12.02
N ASN A 405 9.55 25.49 -13.20
CA ASN A 405 10.14 26.82 -13.37
C ASN A 405 9.13 27.72 -14.08
N GLY A 406 9.22 29.03 -13.82
CA GLY A 406 8.42 30.05 -14.48
C GLY A 406 7.38 30.65 -13.55
N GLU A 407 6.78 31.76 -13.99
CA GLU A 407 5.81 32.51 -13.19
C GLU A 407 4.39 32.05 -13.45
N LYS A 408 3.56 31.99 -12.41
CA LYS A 408 2.12 31.71 -12.50
C LYS A 408 1.34 32.64 -11.58
N ILE A 409 0.14 33.02 -12.02
CA ILE A 409 -0.74 33.96 -11.32
C ILE A 409 -1.79 33.15 -10.55
N PHE A 410 -1.98 33.48 -9.26
CA PHE A 410 -2.98 32.87 -8.40
C PHE A 410 -3.82 33.92 -7.68
N PRO A 411 -5.10 33.66 -7.37
CA PRO A 411 -5.88 34.56 -6.55
C PRO A 411 -5.31 34.59 -5.13
N ILE A 412 -5.26 35.77 -4.51
CA ILE A 412 -4.69 35.95 -3.17
C ILE A 412 -5.34 35.05 -2.11
N SER A 413 -6.61 34.68 -2.31
CA SER A 413 -7.35 33.77 -1.43
C SER A 413 -6.84 32.32 -1.46
N ASP A 414 -6.12 31.93 -2.51
CA ASP A 414 -5.56 30.58 -2.66
C ASP A 414 -4.12 30.48 -2.12
N VAL A 415 -3.48 31.61 -1.83
CA VAL A 415 -2.05 31.67 -1.49
C VAL A 415 -1.87 31.87 0.00
N THR A 416 -1.08 31.01 0.65
CA THR A 416 -0.74 31.14 2.08
C THR A 416 0.78 31.02 2.27
N PRO A 417 1.39 31.83 3.15
CA PRO A 417 2.79 31.65 3.52
C PRO A 417 3.05 30.23 4.03
N CYS A 418 4.12 29.59 3.55
CA CYS A 418 4.48 28.25 4.01
C CYS A 418 5.99 28.12 4.22
N LYS A 419 6.38 27.19 5.10
CA LYS A 419 7.77 26.88 5.38
C LYS A 419 8.05 25.45 4.96
N ILE A 420 9.09 25.33 4.17
CA ILE A 420 9.46 24.11 3.48
C ILE A 420 10.89 23.80 3.88
N LYS A 421 11.11 22.71 4.61
CA LYS A 421 12.46 22.29 5.00
C LYS A 421 12.98 21.31 3.95
N GLY A 422 14.13 21.62 3.35
CA GLY A 422 14.82 20.71 2.43
C GLY A 422 14.72 21.06 0.95
N VAL A 423 14.32 22.29 0.61
CA VAL A 423 14.46 22.87 -0.75
C VAL A 423 15.61 23.84 -0.78
#